data_AF-A0A7S2ES22-F1
#
_entry.id   AF-A0A7S2ES22-F1
#
_cell.length_a   1.000
_cell.length_b   1.000
_cell.length_c   1.000
_cell.angle_alpha   90.00
_cell.angle_beta   90.00
_cell.angle_gamma   90.00
#
_symmetry.space_group_name_H-M   'P 1'
#
loop_
_entity.id
_entity.type
_entity.pdbx_description
1 polymer ?
#
loop_
_entity_poly.entity_id
_entity_poly.type
_entity_poly.pdbx_seq_one_letter_code
_entity_poly.pdbx_strand_id
1 'polypeptide(L)'
;EAYGGYSPITDHYLVEEGYLEPHDAGRGGGGEEGGRGDGKRRVLRRTSSVLEQNQYLTPQSGHLRSPSGRYYAGLTPDCELVIMRDEGAHRPDDLVWTSDTYVPPGRRLVGCFLAVYGSQLAVVVGDPDRPVQALWVSPEPPPIVPDAGAGAGD
;
A
#
# COMPACT_ATOMS: atom_id res chain seq x y z
N GLU A 1 -12.95 -37.12 -3.41
CA GLU A 1 -12.89 -36.02 -2.43
C GLU A 1 -12.85 -34.71 -3.20
N ALA A 2 -13.72 -33.77 -2.84
CA ALA A 2 -13.96 -32.54 -3.59
C ALA A 2 -12.99 -31.43 -3.13
N TYR A 3 -12.09 -30.98 -4.00
CA TYR A 3 -11.35 -29.74 -3.80
C TYR A 3 -12.26 -28.58 -4.20
N GLY A 4 -12.70 -27.80 -3.21
CA GLY A 4 -13.38 -26.53 -3.42
C GLY A 4 -12.45 -25.56 -4.14
N GLY A 5 -12.74 -25.31 -5.42
CA GLY A 5 -12.04 -24.32 -6.22
C GLY A 5 -12.35 -22.92 -5.71
N TYR A 6 -11.33 -22.24 -5.20
CA TYR A 6 -11.38 -20.79 -5.05
C TYR A 6 -11.12 -20.19 -6.43
N SER A 7 -12.17 -19.63 -7.05
CA SER A 7 -11.99 -18.74 -8.19
C SER A 7 -11.24 -17.49 -7.72
N PRO A 8 -10.08 -17.13 -8.32
CA PRO A 8 -9.54 -15.80 -8.12
C PRO A 8 -10.57 -14.79 -8.62
N ILE A 9 -10.76 -13.71 -7.88
CA ILE A 9 -11.55 -12.55 -8.33
C ILE A 9 -10.89 -12.07 -9.62
N THR A 10 -11.51 -12.39 -10.75
CA THR A 10 -11.18 -11.81 -12.05
C THR A 10 -11.70 -10.38 -12.06
N ASP A 11 -10.92 -9.44 -11.52
CA ASP A 11 -11.16 -8.03 -11.72
C ASP A 11 -10.77 -7.64 -13.16
N HIS A 12 -11.66 -7.89 -14.10
CA HIS A 12 -11.65 -7.32 -15.45
C HIS A 12 -12.19 -5.87 -15.48
N TYR A 13 -12.14 -5.13 -14.37
CA TYR A 13 -12.72 -3.78 -14.28
C TYR A 13 -11.75 -2.74 -13.75
N LEU A 14 -10.56 -2.60 -14.34
CA LEU A 14 -9.69 -1.44 -14.04
C LEU A 14 -8.76 -1.04 -15.20
N VAL A 15 -9.19 -1.12 -16.46
CA VAL A 15 -8.48 -0.42 -17.56
C VAL A 15 -9.48 0.05 -18.61
N GLU A 16 -10.04 1.24 -18.43
CA GLU A 16 -10.71 2.12 -19.41
C GLU A 16 -11.41 3.20 -18.56
N GLU A 17 -11.12 4.49 -18.57
CA GLU A 17 -10.52 5.40 -19.55
C GLU A 17 -9.75 6.48 -18.76
N GLY A 18 -8.59 6.94 -19.25
CA GLY A 18 -7.92 8.10 -18.63
C GLY A 18 -6.42 8.24 -18.85
N TYR A 19 -5.76 7.28 -19.50
CA TYR A 19 -4.34 7.38 -19.86
C TYR A 19 -4.13 8.03 -21.23
N LEU A 20 -4.77 9.15 -21.53
CA LEU A 20 -4.41 9.96 -22.69
C LEU A 20 -4.85 11.42 -22.46
N GLU A 21 -4.03 12.26 -21.83
CA GLU A 21 -3.85 13.66 -22.25
C GLU A 21 -2.47 14.19 -21.80
N PRO A 22 -1.61 14.65 -22.74
CA PRO A 22 -0.41 15.42 -22.41
C PRO A 22 -0.80 16.88 -22.17
N HIS A 23 -0.76 17.33 -20.91
CA HIS A 23 -0.87 18.76 -20.60
C HIS A 23 0.49 19.45 -20.76
N ASP A 24 0.69 20.05 -21.93
CA ASP A 24 1.70 21.07 -22.19
C ASP A 24 1.20 22.43 -21.67
N ALA A 25 1.90 23.03 -20.71
CA ALA A 25 1.88 24.47 -20.44
C ALA A 25 3.07 24.94 -19.57
N GLY A 26 4.17 25.34 -20.23
CA GLY A 26 4.79 26.65 -20.05
C GLY A 26 5.41 27.10 -18.70
N ARG A 27 6.75 27.04 -18.67
CA ARG A 27 7.72 28.15 -18.44
C ARG A 27 7.85 28.82 -17.04
N GLY A 28 9.03 28.60 -16.46
CA GLY A 28 9.81 29.51 -15.59
C GLY A 28 9.86 29.08 -14.12
N GLY A 29 10.98 29.02 -13.41
CA GLY A 29 12.39 29.31 -13.67
C GLY A 29 13.08 29.48 -12.30
N GLY A 30 14.27 28.89 -12.13
CA GLY A 30 15.21 29.22 -11.04
C GLY A 30 15.16 28.35 -9.79
N GLY A 31 16.33 27.87 -9.37
CA GLY A 31 16.58 27.37 -8.02
C GLY A 31 17.46 26.13 -7.96
N GLU A 32 18.72 26.34 -7.62
CA GLU A 32 19.73 25.34 -7.26
C GLU A 32 19.21 24.24 -6.32
N GLU A 33 19.61 22.98 -6.56
CA GLU A 33 20.64 22.29 -5.76
C GLU A 33 20.70 20.83 -6.20
N GLY A 34 21.85 20.47 -6.80
CA GLY A 34 22.22 19.08 -7.04
C GLY A 34 22.52 18.38 -5.71
N GLY A 35 21.48 17.97 -4.99
CA GLY A 35 21.58 17.07 -3.86
C GLY A 35 21.59 15.63 -4.34
N ARG A 36 22.77 14.99 -4.36
CA ARG A 36 22.90 13.53 -4.38
C ARG A 36 22.03 12.96 -3.25
N GLY A 37 20.88 12.38 -3.61
CA GLY A 37 19.94 11.83 -2.65
C GLY A 37 20.51 10.58 -2.00
N ASP A 38 21.12 10.74 -0.82
CA ASP A 38 21.18 9.67 0.16
C ASP A 38 19.75 9.13 0.33
N GLY A 39 19.55 7.83 0.08
CA GLY A 39 18.27 7.12 0.08
C GLY A 39 17.62 7.00 1.46
N LYS A 40 17.45 8.12 2.17
CA LYS A 40 16.80 8.17 3.49
C LYS A 40 15.30 7.97 3.31
N ARG A 41 14.77 6.93 3.96
CA ARG A 41 13.33 6.64 4.03
C ARG A 41 12.56 7.83 4.60
N ARG A 42 11.36 8.10 4.07
CA ARG A 42 10.56 9.27 4.44
C ARG A 42 9.21 8.85 5.04
N VAL A 43 8.82 9.46 6.15
CA VAL A 43 7.47 9.33 6.71
C VAL A 43 6.47 9.94 5.73
N LEU A 44 5.35 9.28 5.48
CA LEU A 44 4.23 9.89 4.77
C LEU A 44 3.55 10.94 5.66
N ARG A 45 3.75 12.23 5.34
CA ARG A 45 3.27 13.36 6.15
C ARG A 45 1.92 13.95 5.69
N ARG A 46 1.33 13.46 4.60
CA ARG A 46 0.05 13.93 4.02
C ARG A 46 -0.73 12.76 3.41
N THR A 47 -2.03 12.96 3.20
CA THR A 47 -2.87 12.00 2.47
C THR A 47 -2.34 11.83 1.06
N SER A 48 -1.89 10.62 0.74
CA SER A 48 -1.45 10.20 -0.60
C SER A 48 -2.32 9.02 -1.04
N SER A 49 -2.49 8.83 -2.34
CA SER A 49 -3.12 7.61 -2.86
C SER A 49 -2.16 6.43 -2.98
N VAL A 50 -0.84 6.70 -2.96
CA VAL A 50 0.21 5.71 -3.21
C VAL A 50 1.26 5.75 -2.11
N LEU A 51 1.72 4.57 -1.69
CA LEU A 51 2.88 4.37 -0.83
C LEU A 51 4.04 3.83 -1.64
N GLU A 52 5.10 4.63 -1.75
CA GLU A 52 6.29 4.27 -2.53
C GLU A 52 7.31 3.45 -1.70
N GLN A 53 8.24 2.75 -2.37
CA GLN A 53 9.23 1.86 -1.73
C GLN A 53 10.16 2.55 -0.71
N ASN A 54 10.37 3.85 -0.84
CA ASN A 54 11.18 4.66 0.08
C ASN A 54 10.34 5.41 1.12
N GLN A 55 9.03 5.13 1.18
CA GLN A 55 8.11 5.73 2.11
C GLN A 55 7.62 4.72 3.13
N TYR A 56 7.13 5.23 4.25
CA TYR A 56 6.48 4.41 5.26
C TYR A 56 5.37 5.18 5.97
N LEU A 57 4.40 4.44 6.50
CA LEU A 57 3.36 4.94 7.39
C LEU A 57 3.62 4.44 8.80
N THR A 58 3.46 5.31 9.79
CA THR A 58 3.39 4.95 11.21
C THR A 58 1.97 5.16 11.74
N PRO A 59 1.62 4.67 12.94
CA PRO A 59 0.29 4.90 13.49
C PRO A 59 -0.05 6.38 13.75
N GLN A 60 0.98 7.21 13.88
CA GLN A 60 0.86 8.67 14.07
C GLN A 60 1.02 9.44 12.75
N SER A 61 1.37 8.74 11.68
CA SER A 61 1.42 9.33 10.34
C SER A 61 0.01 9.49 9.78
N GLY A 62 -0.13 10.08 8.59
CA GLY A 62 -1.42 10.15 7.91
C GLY A 62 -1.94 8.77 7.50
N HIS A 63 -2.94 8.77 6.64
CA HIS A 63 -3.44 7.57 5.96
C HIS A 63 -3.27 7.73 4.46
N LEU A 64 -3.28 6.60 3.75
CA LEU A 64 -3.48 6.59 2.31
C LEU A 64 -4.95 6.78 2.02
N ARG A 65 -5.29 7.58 1.01
CA ARG A 65 -6.68 7.80 0.60
C ARG A 65 -6.85 7.39 -0.85
N SER A 66 -7.87 6.58 -1.14
CA SER A 66 -8.14 6.16 -2.51
C SER A 66 -8.36 7.38 -3.41
N PRO A 67 -8.05 7.31 -4.72
CA PRO A 67 -8.34 8.41 -5.66
C PRO A 67 -9.82 8.82 -5.69
N SER A 68 -10.72 7.85 -5.45
CA SER A 68 -12.16 8.10 -5.33
C SER A 68 -12.57 8.83 -4.05
N GLY A 69 -11.67 8.92 -3.06
CA GLY A 69 -11.93 9.48 -1.73
C GLY A 69 -12.86 8.65 -0.85
N ARG A 70 -13.26 7.45 -1.30
CA ARG A 70 -14.22 6.57 -0.60
C ARG A 70 -13.59 5.58 0.36
N TYR A 71 -12.28 5.39 0.28
CA TYR A 71 -11.56 4.47 1.13
C TYR A 71 -10.29 5.12 1.66
N TYR A 72 -9.87 4.69 2.83
CA TYR A 72 -8.55 4.97 3.33
C TYR A 72 -7.90 3.72 3.91
N ALA A 73 -6.58 3.69 3.83
CA ALA A 73 -5.74 2.65 4.44
C ALA A 73 -4.78 3.30 5.42
N GLY A 74 -4.69 2.76 6.62
CA GLY A 74 -3.86 3.32 7.69
C GLY A 74 -3.34 2.25 8.63
N LEU A 75 -2.38 2.63 9.46
CA LEU A 75 -1.84 1.76 10.50
C LEU A 75 -2.40 2.18 11.86
N THR A 76 -2.97 1.26 12.63
CA THR A 76 -3.49 1.56 13.98
C THR A 76 -2.36 1.57 15.01
N PRO A 77 -2.56 2.16 16.20
CA PRO A 77 -1.58 2.10 17.30
C PRO A 77 -1.22 0.68 17.77
N ASP A 78 -2.07 -0.31 17.47
CA ASP A 78 -1.83 -1.73 17.75
C ASP A 78 -1.03 -2.43 16.63
N CYS A 79 -0.52 -1.67 15.67
CA CYS A 79 0.24 -2.13 14.51
C CYS A 79 -0.60 -3.02 13.59
N GLU A 80 -1.83 -2.60 13.37
CA GLU A 80 -2.77 -3.25 12.48
C GLU A 80 -2.99 -2.40 11.24
N LEU A 81 -2.78 -2.99 10.06
CA LEU A 81 -3.13 -2.34 8.80
C LEU A 81 -4.62 -2.52 8.59
N VAL A 82 -5.33 -1.40 8.46
CA VAL A 82 -6.77 -1.39 8.27
C VAL A 82 -7.13 -0.66 6.98
N ILE A 83 -8.14 -1.17 6.29
CA ILE A 83 -8.79 -0.50 5.16
C ILE A 83 -10.23 -0.21 5.59
N MET A 84 -10.59 1.07 5.55
CA MET A 84 -11.90 1.55 5.96
C MET A 84 -12.59 2.33 4.84
N ARG A 85 -13.92 2.32 4.84
CA ARG A 85 -14.75 3.23 4.06
C ARG A 85 -14.72 4.62 4.68
N ASP A 86 -14.72 5.63 3.82
CA ASP A 86 -14.72 7.05 4.19
C ASP A 86 -16.07 7.68 3.82
N GLU A 87 -17.13 7.28 4.54
CA GLU A 87 -18.51 7.76 4.35
C GLU A 87 -18.89 8.88 5.34
N GLY A 88 -17.88 9.52 5.95
CA GLY A 88 -18.01 10.74 6.75
C GLY A 88 -18.32 10.53 8.24
N ALA A 89 -19.10 9.51 8.61
CA ALA A 89 -19.34 9.15 10.01
C ALA A 89 -18.80 7.74 10.27
N HIS A 90 -17.74 7.62 11.07
CA HIS A 90 -17.14 6.33 11.42
C HIS A 90 -18.17 5.40 12.06
N ARG A 91 -18.63 4.42 11.28
CA ARG A 91 -19.49 3.32 11.71
C ARG A 91 -18.64 2.06 11.87
N PRO A 92 -19.03 1.13 12.76
CA PRO A 92 -18.35 -0.16 12.88
C PRO A 92 -18.37 -0.97 11.57
N ASP A 93 -19.36 -0.74 10.72
CA ASP A 93 -19.50 -1.38 9.41
C ASP A 93 -18.56 -0.80 8.32
N ASP A 94 -17.77 0.22 8.64
CA ASP A 94 -16.85 0.84 7.69
C ASP A 94 -15.57 0.02 7.50
N LEU A 95 -15.28 -0.96 8.37
CA LEU A 95 -14.11 -1.82 8.24
C LEU A 95 -14.28 -2.77 7.04
N VAL A 96 -13.43 -2.62 6.04
CA VAL A 96 -13.43 -3.46 4.83
C VAL A 96 -12.50 -4.65 4.99
N TRP A 97 -11.31 -4.40 5.53
CA TRP A 97 -10.27 -5.41 5.66
C TRP A 97 -9.26 -5.00 6.75
N THR A 98 -8.65 -6.00 7.38
CA THR A 98 -7.56 -5.82 8.34
C THR A 98 -6.47 -6.87 8.13
N SER A 99 -5.24 -6.57 8.56
CA SER A 99 -4.13 -7.52 8.57
C SER A 99 -4.19 -8.54 9.71
N ASP A 100 -5.13 -8.41 10.65
CA ASP A 100 -5.29 -9.28 11.84
C ASP A 100 -3.96 -9.46 12.61
N THR A 101 -3.15 -8.42 12.68
CA THR A 101 -1.84 -8.46 13.33
C THR A 101 -1.96 -8.17 14.82
N TYR A 102 -1.18 -8.90 15.62
CA TYR A 102 -1.15 -8.73 17.07
C TYR A 102 0.24 -8.37 17.57
N VAL A 103 0.36 -7.24 18.28
CA VAL A 103 1.58 -6.89 19.01
C VAL A 103 1.42 -7.21 20.49
N PRO A 104 2.24 -8.14 21.03
CA PRO A 104 2.27 -8.40 22.46
C PRO A 104 2.52 -7.11 23.25
N PRO A 105 1.84 -6.88 24.39
CA PRO A 105 1.91 -5.63 25.15
C PRO A 105 3.35 -5.15 25.45
N GLY A 106 4.28 -6.07 25.71
CA GLY A 106 5.69 -5.76 25.99
C GLY A 106 6.52 -5.24 24.81
N ARG A 107 6.00 -5.27 23.57
CA ARG A 107 6.69 -4.79 22.36
C ARG A 107 6.08 -3.53 21.75
N ARG A 108 4.98 -3.02 22.31
CA ARG A 108 4.27 -1.81 21.82
C ARG A 108 5.13 -0.54 21.90
N LEU A 109 6.14 -0.52 22.77
CA LEU A 109 7.03 0.63 22.99
C LEU A 109 8.00 0.91 21.85
N VAL A 110 8.26 -0.07 20.96
CA VAL A 110 9.23 0.08 19.86
C VAL A 110 8.59 0.71 18.62
N GLY A 111 7.27 0.91 18.62
CA GLY A 111 6.54 1.40 17.46
C GLY A 111 6.48 0.39 16.32
N CYS A 112 5.83 0.80 15.24
CA CYS A 112 5.71 0.02 14.02
C CYS A 112 5.47 0.92 12.82
N PHE A 113 5.67 0.35 11.64
CA PHE A 113 5.44 1.04 10.39
C PHE A 113 4.99 0.06 9.30
N LEU A 114 4.28 0.61 8.31
CA LEU A 114 3.94 -0.02 7.06
C LEU A 114 4.90 0.48 5.99
N ALA A 115 5.50 -0.41 5.22
CA ALA A 115 6.35 -0.05 4.09
C ALA A 115 6.27 -1.07 2.96
N VAL A 116 6.65 -0.64 1.77
CA VAL A 116 6.81 -1.51 0.60
C VAL A 116 8.25 -2.00 0.52
N TYR A 117 8.42 -3.32 0.46
CA TYR A 117 9.69 -4.02 0.30
C TYR A 117 9.66 -4.82 -0.99
N GLY A 118 10.27 -4.29 -2.06
CA GLY A 118 10.18 -4.89 -3.38
C GLY A 118 8.75 -4.80 -3.90
N SER A 119 8.12 -5.94 -4.19
CA SER A 119 6.73 -6.04 -4.61
C SER A 119 5.74 -6.28 -3.47
N GLN A 120 6.22 -6.38 -2.22
CA GLN A 120 5.39 -6.75 -1.07
C GLN A 120 5.18 -5.58 -0.12
N LEU A 121 3.98 -5.53 0.46
CA LEU A 121 3.64 -4.63 1.55
C LEU A 121 3.90 -5.35 2.88
N ALA A 122 4.51 -4.68 3.86
CA ALA A 122 4.78 -5.30 5.16
C ALA A 122 4.46 -4.36 6.33
N VAL A 123 3.85 -4.92 7.36
CA VAL A 123 3.71 -4.30 8.69
C VAL A 123 4.86 -4.79 9.56
N VAL A 124 5.66 -3.86 10.08
CA VAL A 124 6.92 -4.15 10.76
C VAL A 124 6.95 -3.47 12.12
N VAL A 125 7.32 -4.20 13.16
CA VAL A 125 7.65 -3.64 14.49
C VAL A 125 9.07 -3.10 14.47
N GLY A 126 9.26 -1.93 15.07
CA GLY A 126 10.54 -1.24 15.15
C GLY A 126 10.51 0.14 14.49
N ASP A 127 11.71 0.71 14.36
CA ASP A 127 11.94 1.93 13.59
C ASP A 127 12.21 1.57 12.11
N PRO A 128 11.85 2.43 11.14
CA PRO A 128 12.17 2.24 9.72
C PRO A 128 13.67 2.05 9.41
N ASP A 129 14.53 2.60 10.26
CA ASP A 129 16.00 2.47 10.16
C ASP A 129 16.54 1.25 10.92
N ARG A 130 15.75 0.69 11.84
CA ARG A 130 16.10 -0.48 12.67
C ARG A 130 14.88 -1.40 12.83
N PRO A 131 14.46 -2.07 11.73
CA PRO A 131 13.33 -3.00 11.79
C PRO A 131 13.67 -4.18 12.69
N VAL A 132 12.71 -4.62 13.50
CA VAL A 132 12.88 -5.75 14.43
C VAL A 132 12.24 -7.02 13.87
N GLN A 133 10.96 -6.94 13.48
CA GLN A 133 10.19 -8.10 13.05
C GLN A 133 9.01 -7.69 12.17
N ALA A 134 8.78 -8.41 11.08
CA ALA A 134 7.54 -8.30 10.32
C ALA A 134 6.40 -9.03 11.04
N LEU A 135 5.27 -8.36 11.24
CA LEU A 135 4.04 -8.96 11.77
C LEU A 135 3.18 -9.56 10.66
N TRP A 136 3.20 -8.91 9.50
CA TRP A 136 2.45 -9.31 8.33
C TRP A 136 3.20 -8.87 7.08
N VAL A 137 3.15 -9.71 6.05
CA VAL A 137 3.68 -9.45 4.72
C VAL A 137 2.59 -9.85 3.73
N SER A 138 2.33 -9.00 2.74
CA SER A 138 1.36 -9.32 1.70
C SER A 138 1.80 -10.58 0.95
N PRO A 139 0.84 -11.42 0.51
CA PRO A 139 1.15 -12.54 -0.38
C PRO A 139 1.97 -12.07 -1.59
N GLU A 140 2.89 -12.92 -2.05
CA GLU A 140 3.62 -12.65 -3.29
C GLU A 140 2.62 -12.66 -4.46
N PRO A 141 2.70 -11.68 -5.38
CA PRO A 141 1.86 -11.71 -6.57
C PRO A 141 2.12 -13.02 -7.34
N PRO A 142 1.08 -13.67 -7.89
CA PRO A 142 1.28 -14.87 -8.69
C PRO A 142 2.21 -14.57 -9.87
N PRO A 143 3.04 -15.53 -10.30
CA PRO A 143 3.87 -15.34 -11.48
C PRO A 143 2.97 -15.05 -12.69
N ILE A 144 3.32 -14.03 -13.47
CA ILE A 144 2.64 -13.75 -14.74
C ILE A 144 3.04 -14.87 -15.71
N VAL A 145 2.19 -15.87 -15.87
CA VAL A 145 2.37 -16.90 -16.89
C VAL A 145 1.77 -16.34 -18.20
N PRO A 146 2.56 -16.20 -19.29
CA PRO A 146 1.99 -15.83 -20.58
C PRO A 146 0.98 -16.89 -21.01
N ASP A 147 -0.22 -16.47 -21.43
CA ASP A 147 -1.24 -17.37 -21.97
C ASP A 147 -0.67 -18.14 -23.17
N ALA A 148 -0.37 -19.43 -22.98
CA ALA A 148 0.05 -20.35 -24.03
C ALA A 148 -1.14 -20.81 -24.91
N GLY A 149 -2.07 -19.90 -25.21
CA GLY A 149 -3.40 -20.23 -25.75
C GLY A 149 -3.79 -19.53 -27.05
N ALA A 150 -2.88 -18.80 -27.70
CA ALA A 150 -3.16 -18.16 -28.98
C ALA A 150 -2.16 -18.64 -30.06
N GLY A 151 -2.51 -19.72 -30.76
CA GLY A 151 -1.90 -20.05 -32.04
C GLY A 151 -1.38 -21.48 -32.15
N ALA A 152 -2.28 -22.40 -32.52
CA ALA A 152 -1.94 -23.57 -33.33
C ALA A 152 -3.25 -24.12 -33.94
N GLY A 153 -3.80 -23.36 -34.89
CA GLY A 153 -4.79 -23.86 -35.83
C GLY A 153 -4.17 -23.82 -37.22
N ASP A 154 -3.66 -24.95 -37.67
CA ASP A 154 -3.42 -25.29 -39.08
C ASP A 154 -4.36 -26.45 -39.43
#